data_AF-A0AAE6KV72-F1
#
_entry.id   AF-A0AAE6KV72-F1
#
_cell.length_a   1.000
_cell.length_b   1.000
_cell.length_c   1.000
_cell.angle_alpha   90.00
_cell.angle_beta   90.00
_cell.angle_gamma   90.00
#
_symmetry.space_group_name_H-M   'P 1'
#
loop_
_entity.id
_entity.type
_entity.pdbx_description
1 polymer ?
#
loop_
_entity_poly.entity_id
_entity_poly.type
_entity_poly.pdbx_seq_one_letter_code
_entity_poly.pdbx_strand_id
1 'polypeptide(L)'
;MRVDDLCLVLVSSLLREDRSRWPQRLDALEEELGEAWALRRLEVPRAYSLGVRLQDGRELPLATWLDSFDAGGVRSVRVVDLGASSSEALPTHIAAAFANSGGMVLEVSSGGASSLFLLRMHSSRPHLLTARQLVDFARAQPHADRVFEAWAESISENNQLNDRPAVPASEVPDYLASPDGFVHYDLRGGDLVEELQATLRRHGADVTIPDALRACFYTSDPDALFREMLSPEQQAEFVPSEEQLLLTDTTTPQQFADLVSAQPFAADAWTRIARDQNSFLAEGEPPVTAEGFEARLRTMAPDGLQSLLTGNLMMALQQAARAHGAELVIPEPLRGCVRPAFSRDEDPGWIPGKELLRLQSNPDVYQMYLFHELAAGPAPVSEGPSWDAARRGFTKALREAGDFATAQGSNFGDAFKLALFALEGQAPRYDELSPERVPDYLEAVKAAGFDGRPVQVFEDRLGSLGLFQSLGMSEEKLRGLLAYQLSDVFGGMGSWNDQYFETPEAQQQYDGVSARLFEARSAFFVATLNAR
;
A
#
# COMPACT_ATOMS: atom_id res chain seq x y z
N MET A 1 10.87 1.39 10.85
CA MET A 1 10.70 -0.01 11.29
C MET A 1 9.26 -0.42 11.01
N ARG A 2 9.00 -1.68 10.66
CA ARG A 2 7.63 -2.18 10.56
C ARG A 2 6.96 -2.16 11.94
N VAL A 3 5.65 -1.94 11.96
CA VAL A 3 4.92 -1.80 13.22
C VAL A 3 4.95 -3.10 14.04
N ASP A 4 4.91 -4.26 13.38
CA ASP A 4 5.01 -5.56 14.06
C ASP A 4 6.34 -5.74 14.80
N ASP A 5 7.45 -5.42 14.13
CA ASP A 5 8.78 -5.49 14.72
C ASP A 5 8.93 -4.51 15.88
N LEU A 6 8.38 -3.30 15.73
CA LEU A 6 8.33 -2.30 16.80
C LEU A 6 7.58 -2.86 18.01
N CYS A 7 6.37 -3.39 17.83
CA CYS A 7 5.59 -4.02 18.89
C CYS A 7 6.36 -5.14 19.61
N LEU A 8 7.05 -5.99 18.86
CA LEU A 8 7.92 -7.04 19.41
C LEU A 8 9.07 -6.47 20.25
N VAL A 9 9.79 -5.47 19.73
CA VAL A 9 10.90 -4.81 20.43
C VAL A 9 10.41 -4.16 21.73
N LEU A 10 9.31 -3.39 21.67
CA LEU A 10 8.75 -2.68 22.81
C LEU A 10 8.32 -3.65 23.92
N VAL A 11 7.49 -4.65 23.58
CA VAL A 11 6.93 -5.57 24.57
C VAL A 11 7.99 -6.51 25.14
N SER A 12 8.89 -7.04 24.31
CA SER A 12 9.95 -7.93 24.80
C SER A 12 10.92 -7.20 25.74
N SER A 13 11.20 -5.93 25.49
CA SER A 13 12.06 -5.10 26.35
C SER A 13 11.35 -4.74 27.65
N LEU A 14 10.08 -4.32 27.57
CA LEU A 14 9.28 -3.97 28.74
C LEU A 14 9.14 -5.15 29.71
N LEU A 15 8.84 -6.35 29.20
CA LEU A 15 8.66 -7.55 30.03
C LEU A 15 9.97 -8.03 30.71
N ARG A 16 11.14 -7.57 30.26
CA ARG A 16 12.43 -7.90 30.89
C ARG A 16 12.87 -6.92 31.96
N GLU A 17 12.27 -5.75 32.00
CA GLU A 17 12.48 -4.77 33.06
C GLU A 17 11.86 -5.24 34.37
N ASP A 18 12.35 -4.68 35.48
CA ASP A 18 11.73 -4.88 36.79
C ASP A 18 10.28 -4.37 36.75
N ARG A 19 9.34 -5.22 37.20
CA ARG A 19 7.92 -4.92 37.27
C ARG A 19 7.61 -3.58 37.96
N SER A 20 8.39 -3.21 38.96
CA SER A 20 8.23 -1.93 39.67
C SER A 20 8.41 -0.70 38.76
N ARG A 21 9.07 -0.86 37.62
CA ARG A 21 9.33 0.21 36.63
C ARG A 21 8.30 0.25 35.51
N TRP A 22 7.46 -0.78 35.34
CA TRP A 22 6.50 -0.84 34.24
C TRP A 22 5.55 0.37 34.17
N PRO A 23 4.98 0.89 35.27
CA PRO A 23 4.12 2.06 35.19
C PRO A 23 4.84 3.28 34.60
N GLN A 24 6.05 3.58 35.09
CA GLN A 24 6.87 4.68 34.59
C GLN A 24 7.28 4.48 33.12
N ARG A 25 7.59 3.24 32.72
CA ARG A 25 7.95 2.93 31.33
C ARG A 25 6.77 3.05 30.38
N LEU A 26 5.58 2.62 30.79
CA LEU A 26 4.37 2.78 30.00
C LEU A 26 4.06 4.27 29.77
N ASP A 27 4.16 5.10 30.80
CA ASP A 27 3.94 6.54 30.67
C ASP A 27 4.93 7.19 29.68
N ALA A 28 6.23 6.83 29.79
CA ALA A 28 7.25 7.32 28.86
C ALA A 28 7.01 6.83 27.42
N LEU A 29 6.59 5.57 27.23
CA LEU A 29 6.25 5.05 25.91
C LEU A 29 5.03 5.74 25.30
N GLU A 30 3.99 6.02 26.10
CA GLU A 30 2.80 6.75 25.62
C GLU A 30 3.15 8.19 25.24
N GLU A 31 4.08 8.85 25.97
CA GLU A 31 4.59 10.18 25.61
C GLU A 31 5.35 10.17 24.28
N GLU A 32 6.27 9.21 24.10
CA GLU A 32 7.11 9.11 22.90
C GLU A 32 6.32 8.64 21.65
N LEU A 33 5.37 7.72 21.82
CA LEU A 33 4.51 7.24 20.72
C LEU A 33 3.41 8.26 20.36
N GLY A 34 3.04 9.13 21.29
CA GLY A 34 2.04 10.17 21.13
C GLY A 34 0.59 9.65 21.03
N GLU A 35 -0.33 10.56 20.68
CA GLU A 35 -1.78 10.30 20.65
C GLU A 35 -2.21 9.24 19.62
N ALA A 36 -1.31 8.89 18.69
CA ALA A 36 -1.56 7.85 17.71
C ALA A 36 -1.52 6.42 18.31
N TRP A 37 -1.13 6.26 19.58
CA TRP A 37 -1.03 4.96 20.24
C TRP A 37 -1.82 4.90 21.55
N ALA A 38 -2.38 3.72 21.84
CA ALA A 38 -3.07 3.42 23.08
C ALA A 38 -2.55 2.09 23.69
N LEU A 39 -1.90 2.17 24.85
CA LEU A 39 -1.37 0.99 25.57
C LEU A 39 -2.30 0.52 26.69
N ARG A 40 -3.23 1.39 27.11
CA ARG A 40 -4.18 1.17 28.21
C ARG A 40 -5.60 0.85 27.75
N ARG A 41 -5.89 1.00 26.47
CA ARG A 41 -7.20 0.75 25.86
C ARG A 41 -7.01 0.04 24.52
N LEU A 42 -7.97 -0.82 24.20
CA LEU A 42 -8.13 -1.39 22.87
C LEU A 42 -9.21 -0.63 22.10
N GLU A 43 -9.27 -0.82 20.79
CA GLU A 43 -10.28 -0.24 19.89
C GLU A 43 -10.39 1.29 19.97
N VAL A 44 -9.26 1.99 20.11
CA VAL A 44 -9.25 3.45 20.18
C VAL A 44 -9.32 4.04 18.76
N PRO A 45 -10.37 4.81 18.41
CA PRO A 45 -10.50 5.42 17.10
C PRO A 45 -9.28 6.26 16.73
N ARG A 46 -8.86 6.14 15.47
CA ARG A 46 -7.72 6.85 14.85
C ARG A 46 -6.37 6.59 15.52
N ALA A 47 -6.26 5.46 16.25
CA ALA A 47 -5.06 5.08 16.94
C ALA A 47 -4.71 3.60 16.72
N TYR A 48 -3.45 3.28 16.98
CA TYR A 48 -2.92 1.94 17.13
C TYR A 48 -3.07 1.50 18.58
N SER A 49 -3.70 0.35 18.83
CA SER A 49 -3.77 -0.23 20.17
C SER A 49 -2.84 -1.44 20.28
N LEU A 50 -2.23 -1.65 21.44
CA LEU A 50 -1.34 -2.78 21.69
C LEU A 50 -1.86 -3.62 22.87
N GLY A 51 -1.87 -4.94 22.71
CA GLY A 51 -2.40 -5.83 23.74
C GLY A 51 -2.12 -7.31 23.50
N VAL A 52 -2.89 -8.15 24.18
CA VAL A 52 -2.81 -9.61 24.11
C VAL A 52 -4.20 -10.19 23.89
N ARG A 53 -4.28 -11.33 23.19
CA ARG A 53 -5.44 -12.21 23.20
C ARG A 53 -5.03 -13.53 23.84
N LEU A 54 -5.63 -13.86 24.98
CA LEU A 54 -5.35 -15.08 25.74
C LEU A 54 -6.02 -16.31 25.09
N GLN A 55 -5.60 -17.51 25.48
CA GLN A 55 -6.20 -18.76 24.97
C GLN A 55 -7.72 -18.87 25.21
N ASP A 56 -8.24 -18.25 26.26
CA ASP A 56 -9.67 -18.21 26.57
C ASP A 56 -10.46 -17.20 25.73
N GLY A 57 -9.78 -16.50 24.80
CA GLY A 57 -10.36 -15.52 23.90
C GLY A 57 -10.45 -14.10 24.47
N ARG A 58 -10.09 -13.88 25.74
CA ARG A 58 -10.08 -12.53 26.32
C ARG A 58 -8.99 -11.67 25.67
N GLU A 59 -9.36 -10.45 25.34
CA GLU A 59 -8.44 -9.41 24.87
C GLU A 59 -8.17 -8.43 26.00
N LEU A 60 -6.89 -8.16 26.24
CA LEU A 60 -6.45 -7.22 27.26
C LEU A 60 -5.53 -6.17 26.64
N PRO A 61 -5.70 -4.87 26.95
CA PRO A 61 -4.68 -3.87 26.65
C PRO A 61 -3.35 -4.24 27.30
N LEU A 62 -2.23 -3.77 26.73
CA LEU A 62 -0.88 -4.08 27.22
C LEU A 62 -0.73 -3.80 28.71
N ALA A 63 -1.21 -2.64 29.20
CA ALA A 63 -1.13 -2.29 30.62
C ALA A 63 -1.83 -3.32 31.52
N THR A 64 -3.04 -3.75 31.15
CA THR A 64 -3.81 -4.75 31.91
C THR A 64 -3.17 -6.14 31.84
N TRP A 65 -2.56 -6.50 30.72
CA TRP A 65 -1.82 -7.74 30.60
C TRP A 65 -0.59 -7.76 31.52
N LEU A 66 0.16 -6.66 31.60
CA LEU A 66 1.29 -6.53 32.52
C LEU A 66 0.85 -6.67 33.99
N ASP A 67 -0.28 -6.08 34.36
CA ASP A 67 -0.82 -6.21 35.71
C ASP A 67 -1.24 -7.64 36.07
N SER A 68 -1.55 -8.47 35.06
CA SER A 68 -2.02 -9.85 35.25
C SER A 68 -0.96 -10.85 35.70
N PHE A 69 0.34 -10.53 35.58
CA PHE A 69 1.40 -11.42 36.05
C PHE A 69 1.38 -11.53 37.59
N ASP A 70 1.64 -12.72 38.14
CA ASP A 70 1.67 -12.96 39.59
C ASP A 70 2.86 -12.30 40.32
N ALA A 71 2.89 -12.40 41.66
CA ALA A 71 4.00 -11.90 42.50
C ALA A 71 5.37 -12.54 42.19
N GLY A 72 5.40 -13.68 41.49
CA GLY A 72 6.61 -14.30 40.94
C GLY A 72 7.07 -13.73 39.59
N GLY A 73 6.27 -12.82 39.01
CA GLY A 73 6.56 -12.05 37.81
C GLY A 73 6.82 -12.86 36.54
N VAL A 74 7.30 -12.14 35.54
CA VAL A 74 7.92 -12.69 34.34
C VAL A 74 9.32 -13.19 34.73
N ARG A 75 9.61 -14.47 34.53
CA ARG A 75 10.91 -15.09 34.85
C ARG A 75 11.89 -14.96 33.69
N SER A 76 11.39 -15.12 32.46
CA SER A 76 12.18 -14.98 31.25
C SER A 76 11.31 -14.60 30.07
N VAL A 77 11.90 -13.85 29.14
CA VAL A 77 11.28 -13.43 27.88
C VAL A 77 12.25 -13.71 26.76
N ARG A 78 11.80 -14.43 25.74
CA ARG A 78 12.58 -14.70 24.53
C ARG A 78 11.74 -14.39 23.30
N VAL A 79 12.39 -13.94 22.24
CA VAL A 79 11.81 -13.95 20.90
C VAL A 79 12.30 -15.23 20.21
N VAL A 80 11.40 -15.97 19.58
CA VAL A 80 11.73 -17.20 18.88
C VAL A 80 11.21 -17.07 17.46
N ASP A 81 11.95 -17.59 16.49
CA ASP A 81 11.47 -17.71 15.12
C ASP A 81 11.01 -19.15 14.88
N LEU A 82 9.70 -19.33 14.70
CA LEU A 82 9.09 -20.60 14.33
C LEU A 82 9.18 -20.88 12.82
N GLY A 83 9.78 -19.98 12.05
CA GLY A 83 9.82 -20.03 10.59
C GLY A 83 8.50 -19.62 9.94
N ALA A 84 8.48 -19.53 8.61
CA ALA A 84 7.24 -19.27 7.87
C ALA A 84 6.24 -20.41 8.10
N SER A 85 5.19 -20.16 8.88
CA SER A 85 4.10 -21.11 9.10
C SER A 85 3.13 -21.13 7.92
N SER A 86 3.62 -21.45 6.71
CA SER A 86 2.78 -21.83 5.56
C SER A 86 2.93 -23.32 5.26
N SER A 87 1.81 -24.00 4.99
CA SER A 87 1.74 -25.42 4.63
C SER A 87 2.35 -25.75 3.27
N GLU A 88 2.76 -24.74 2.51
CA GLU A 88 3.53 -24.87 1.26
C GLU A 88 4.80 -24.04 1.40
N ALA A 89 5.95 -24.69 1.30
CA ALA A 89 7.25 -24.05 1.39
C ALA A 89 7.51 -23.22 0.13
N LEU A 90 7.21 -21.92 0.19
CA LEU A 90 7.65 -20.98 -0.85
C LEU A 90 9.19 -21.00 -0.91
N PRO A 91 9.81 -20.91 -2.09
CA PRO A 91 11.25 -20.68 -2.21
C PRO A 91 11.67 -19.47 -1.37
N THR A 92 12.80 -19.54 -0.66
CA THR A 92 13.20 -18.53 0.34
C THR A 92 13.23 -17.09 -0.22
N HIS A 93 13.60 -16.89 -1.49
CA HIS A 93 13.59 -15.57 -2.13
C HIS A 93 12.17 -15.04 -2.39
N ILE A 94 11.20 -15.92 -2.66
CA ILE A 94 9.77 -15.58 -2.77
C ILE A 94 9.18 -15.33 -1.38
N ALA A 95 9.53 -16.16 -0.38
CA ALA A 95 9.13 -15.92 1.00
C ALA A 95 9.65 -14.57 1.54
N ALA A 96 10.85 -14.16 1.11
CA ALA A 96 11.42 -12.84 1.40
C ALA A 96 10.63 -11.69 0.77
N ALA A 97 9.88 -11.93 -0.32
CA ALA A 97 8.94 -10.96 -0.91
C ALA A 97 7.69 -10.77 -0.06
N PHE A 98 7.22 -11.85 0.58
CA PHE A 98 6.05 -11.82 1.45
C PHE A 98 6.36 -11.43 2.88
N ALA A 99 7.63 -11.46 3.29
CA ALA A 99 8.26 -10.92 4.52
C ALA A 99 7.39 -10.81 5.78
N ASN A 100 6.34 -11.60 5.94
CA ASN A 100 5.55 -11.60 7.14
C ASN A 100 6.43 -12.26 8.18
N SER A 101 6.59 -11.56 9.29
CA SER A 101 7.07 -12.03 10.60
C SER A 101 6.23 -13.18 11.17
N GLY A 102 5.51 -13.95 10.33
CA GLY A 102 4.54 -14.96 10.72
C GLY A 102 5.12 -16.11 11.54
N GLY A 103 6.45 -16.22 11.63
CA GLY A 103 7.15 -17.14 12.52
C GLY A 103 7.61 -16.54 13.84
N MET A 104 7.77 -15.21 13.96
CA MET A 104 8.34 -14.61 15.15
C MET A 104 7.32 -14.56 16.28
N VAL A 105 7.63 -15.28 17.36
CA VAL A 105 6.80 -15.38 18.55
C VAL A 105 7.54 -14.88 19.77
N LEU A 106 6.77 -14.28 20.68
CA LEU A 106 7.23 -13.91 22.00
C LEU A 106 6.97 -15.09 22.95
N GLU A 107 8.02 -15.65 23.52
CA GLU A 107 7.94 -16.63 24.59
C GLU A 107 8.05 -15.92 25.95
N VAL A 108 7.04 -16.09 26.79
CA VAL A 108 7.01 -15.54 28.15
C VAL A 108 6.88 -16.68 29.15
N SER A 109 7.87 -16.81 30.03
CA SER A 109 7.81 -17.76 31.14
C SER A 109 7.41 -17.04 32.42
N SER A 110 6.28 -17.43 33.00
CA SER A 110 5.74 -16.86 34.25
C SER A 110 5.09 -17.97 35.09
N GLY A 111 5.12 -17.86 36.42
CA GLY A 111 4.45 -18.83 37.31
C GLY A 111 4.93 -20.30 37.20
N GLY A 112 5.99 -20.59 36.42
CA GLY A 112 6.45 -21.96 36.15
C GLY A 112 5.95 -22.57 34.83
N ALA A 113 5.15 -21.84 34.05
CA ALA A 113 4.74 -22.20 32.69
C ALA A 113 5.39 -21.28 31.66
N SER A 114 5.47 -21.73 30.40
CA SER A 114 5.91 -20.92 29.26
C SER A 114 4.77 -20.83 28.26
N SER A 115 4.42 -19.62 27.85
CA SER A 115 3.41 -19.35 26.81
C SER A 115 4.07 -18.69 25.60
N LEU A 116 3.62 -19.08 24.41
CA LEU A 116 4.05 -18.48 23.15
C LEU A 116 2.97 -17.55 22.62
N PHE A 117 3.38 -16.37 22.18
CA PHE A 117 2.48 -15.35 21.65
C PHE A 117 2.89 -14.93 20.24
N LEU A 118 1.96 -15.04 19.28
CA LEU A 118 2.15 -14.58 17.91
C LEU A 118 1.47 -13.22 17.73
N LEU A 119 2.20 -12.20 17.27
CA LEU A 119 1.61 -10.90 16.99
C LEU A 119 0.68 -10.96 15.78
N ARG A 120 -0.52 -10.39 15.89
CA ARG A 120 -1.48 -10.25 14.79
C ARG A 120 -2.10 -8.86 14.79
N MET A 121 -2.26 -8.31 13.59
CA MET A 121 -2.99 -7.07 13.36
C MET A 121 -4.51 -7.34 13.24
N HIS A 122 -5.32 -6.51 13.88
CA HIS A 122 -6.78 -6.49 13.80
C HIS A 122 -7.21 -5.08 13.45
N SER A 123 -7.70 -4.89 12.24
CA SER A 123 -8.23 -3.59 11.81
C SER A 123 -9.72 -3.52 12.11
N SER A 124 -10.19 -2.34 12.51
CA SER A 124 -11.61 -2.03 12.45
C SER A 124 -12.10 -1.98 11.00
N ARG A 125 -13.42 -1.95 10.82
CA ARG A 125 -14.06 -1.84 9.51
C ARG A 125 -13.69 -0.54 8.80
N PRO A 126 -13.27 -0.58 7.53
CA PRO A 126 -12.90 0.61 6.75
C PRO A 126 -14.12 1.44 6.32
N HIS A 127 -15.31 0.84 6.30
CA HIS A 127 -16.55 1.47 5.83
C HIS A 127 -17.62 1.54 6.92
N LEU A 128 -18.49 2.55 6.84
CA LEU A 128 -19.65 2.68 7.73
C LEU A 128 -20.67 1.55 7.51
N LEU A 129 -20.84 1.12 6.26
CA LEU A 129 -21.69 -0.02 5.92
C LEU A 129 -20.97 -1.31 6.25
N THR A 130 -21.62 -2.20 7.00
CA THR A 130 -21.09 -3.53 7.29
C THR A 130 -21.43 -4.52 6.17
N ALA A 131 -20.65 -5.59 6.01
CA ALA A 131 -20.95 -6.65 5.03
C ALA A 131 -22.37 -7.20 5.18
N ARG A 132 -22.84 -7.40 6.42
CA ARG A 132 -24.21 -7.84 6.69
C ARG A 132 -25.26 -6.80 6.24
N GLN A 133 -25.04 -5.52 6.54
CA GLN A 133 -25.93 -4.46 6.06
C GLN A 133 -25.90 -4.32 4.55
N LEU A 134 -24.76 -4.56 3.89
CA LEU A 134 -24.66 -4.59 2.44
C LEU A 134 -25.48 -5.75 1.85
N VAL A 135 -25.41 -6.95 2.44
CA VAL A 135 -26.25 -8.08 2.05
C VAL A 135 -27.74 -7.78 2.21
N ASP A 136 -28.13 -7.20 3.36
CA ASP A 136 -29.53 -6.83 3.60
C ASP A 136 -29.99 -5.70 2.65
N PHE A 137 -29.09 -4.76 2.33
CA PHE A 137 -29.31 -3.73 1.34
C PHE A 137 -29.53 -4.30 -0.07
N ALA A 138 -28.72 -5.28 -0.49
CA ALA A 138 -28.86 -5.96 -1.77
C ALA A 138 -30.15 -6.76 -1.87
N ARG A 139 -30.53 -7.47 -0.80
CA ARG A 139 -31.82 -8.20 -0.73
C ARG A 139 -33.03 -7.28 -0.90
N ALA A 140 -32.91 -6.02 -0.49
CA ALA A 140 -33.99 -5.04 -0.60
C ALA A 140 -34.09 -4.41 -2.00
N GLN A 141 -33.13 -4.66 -2.90
CA GLN A 141 -33.17 -4.15 -4.26
C GLN A 141 -34.03 -5.02 -5.19
N PRO A 142 -34.56 -4.45 -6.29
CA PRO A 142 -35.08 -5.24 -7.40
C PRO A 142 -34.02 -6.24 -7.91
N HIS A 143 -34.42 -7.37 -8.50
CA HIS A 143 -33.48 -8.33 -9.10
C HIS A 143 -32.32 -8.78 -8.18
N ALA A 144 -32.57 -8.88 -6.87
CA ALA A 144 -31.55 -9.26 -5.88
C ALA A 144 -30.88 -10.61 -6.22
N ASP A 145 -31.62 -11.56 -6.81
CA ASP A 145 -31.08 -12.82 -7.34
C ASP A 145 -29.95 -12.59 -8.34
N ARG A 146 -30.12 -11.65 -9.28
CA ARG A 146 -29.09 -11.28 -10.27
C ARG A 146 -27.89 -10.60 -9.63
N VAL A 147 -28.12 -9.76 -8.62
CA VAL A 147 -27.03 -9.14 -7.85
C VAL A 147 -26.18 -10.20 -7.16
N PHE A 148 -26.81 -11.19 -6.51
CA PHE A 148 -26.08 -12.29 -5.86
C PHE A 148 -25.36 -13.22 -6.86
N GLU A 149 -25.90 -13.41 -8.06
CA GLU A 149 -25.18 -14.11 -9.15
C GLU A 149 -23.91 -13.35 -9.56
N ALA A 150 -24.01 -12.04 -9.81
CA ALA A 150 -22.86 -11.21 -10.19
C ALA A 150 -21.79 -11.14 -9.07
N TRP A 151 -22.22 -11.01 -7.81
CA TRP A 151 -21.32 -11.07 -6.67
C TRP A 151 -20.64 -12.44 -6.54
N ALA A 152 -21.36 -13.54 -6.75
CA ALA A 152 -20.77 -14.88 -6.72
C ALA A 152 -19.68 -15.06 -7.76
N GLU A 153 -19.87 -14.52 -8.98
CA GLU A 153 -18.86 -14.54 -10.03
C GLU A 153 -17.61 -13.78 -9.61
N SER A 154 -17.74 -12.50 -9.22
CA SER A 154 -16.62 -11.65 -8.79
C SER A 154 -15.88 -12.21 -7.55
N ILE A 155 -16.61 -12.75 -6.57
CA ILE A 155 -16.03 -13.41 -5.39
C ILE A 155 -15.29 -14.69 -5.81
N SER A 156 -15.88 -15.50 -6.68
CA SER A 156 -15.31 -16.78 -7.11
C SER A 156 -14.05 -16.58 -7.94
N GLU A 157 -14.03 -15.62 -8.86
CA GLU A 157 -12.83 -15.25 -9.62
C GLU A 157 -11.69 -14.85 -8.67
N ASN A 158 -11.97 -13.96 -7.71
CA ASN A 158 -10.98 -13.58 -6.72
C ASN A 158 -10.51 -14.77 -5.87
N ASN A 159 -11.43 -15.63 -5.43
CA ASN A 159 -11.07 -16.80 -4.64
C ASN A 159 -10.19 -17.76 -5.42
N GLN A 160 -10.52 -18.04 -6.68
CA GLN A 160 -9.74 -18.91 -7.55
C GLN A 160 -8.33 -18.35 -7.82
N LEU A 161 -8.19 -17.03 -7.99
CA LEU A 161 -6.89 -16.36 -8.09
C LEU A 161 -6.03 -16.47 -6.81
N ASN A 162 -6.65 -16.82 -5.68
CA ASN A 162 -6.00 -16.97 -4.37
C ASN A 162 -6.09 -18.41 -3.83
N ASP A 163 -6.29 -19.41 -4.70
CA ASP A 163 -6.40 -20.83 -4.36
C ASP A 163 -7.49 -21.17 -3.31
N ARG A 164 -8.58 -20.40 -3.30
CA ARG A 164 -9.76 -20.61 -2.46
C ARG A 164 -10.94 -21.17 -3.25
N PRO A 165 -11.87 -21.91 -2.62
CA PRO A 165 -13.07 -22.41 -3.29
C PRO A 165 -13.93 -21.28 -3.86
N ALA A 166 -14.54 -21.55 -5.02
CA ALA A 166 -15.60 -20.71 -5.57
C ALA A 166 -16.82 -20.69 -4.62
N VAL A 167 -17.56 -19.58 -4.64
CA VAL A 167 -18.71 -19.35 -3.77
C VAL A 167 -19.97 -19.26 -4.63
N PRO A 168 -20.94 -20.18 -4.50
CA PRO A 168 -22.18 -20.10 -5.27
C PRO A 168 -23.07 -18.94 -4.78
N ALA A 169 -23.93 -18.41 -5.66
CA ALA A 169 -24.84 -17.28 -5.37
C ALA A 169 -25.68 -17.45 -4.09
N SER A 170 -26.14 -18.67 -3.82
CA SER A 170 -26.92 -18.99 -2.61
C SER A 170 -26.12 -18.86 -1.31
N GLU A 171 -24.79 -18.96 -1.38
CA GLU A 171 -23.90 -18.93 -0.21
C GLU A 171 -23.21 -17.58 -0.02
N VAL A 172 -23.32 -16.64 -0.98
CA VAL A 172 -22.72 -15.30 -0.88
C VAL A 172 -23.06 -14.58 0.44
N PRO A 173 -24.32 -14.57 0.91
CA PRO A 173 -24.65 -13.95 2.20
C PRO A 173 -23.88 -14.54 3.39
N ASP A 174 -23.77 -15.86 3.44
CA ASP A 174 -23.12 -16.58 4.55
C ASP A 174 -21.60 -16.44 4.45
N TYR A 175 -21.07 -16.47 3.21
CA TYR A 175 -19.67 -16.20 2.93
C TYR A 175 -19.26 -14.81 3.41
N LEU A 176 -19.99 -13.74 3.03
CA LEU A 176 -19.70 -12.37 3.46
C LEU A 176 -19.83 -12.16 4.97
N ALA A 177 -20.56 -13.03 5.68
CA ALA A 177 -20.64 -13.04 7.14
C ALA A 177 -19.52 -13.84 7.82
N SER A 178 -18.75 -14.63 7.07
CA SER A 178 -17.61 -15.41 7.56
C SER A 178 -16.36 -14.53 7.75
N PRO A 179 -15.34 -14.99 8.51
CA PRO A 179 -14.07 -14.28 8.62
C PRO A 179 -13.39 -14.01 7.27
N ASP A 180 -13.44 -14.95 6.34
CA ASP A 180 -12.81 -14.81 5.03
C ASP A 180 -13.57 -13.80 4.15
N GLY A 181 -14.90 -13.85 4.18
CA GLY A 181 -15.73 -12.88 3.45
C GLY A 181 -15.71 -11.48 4.06
N PHE A 182 -15.46 -11.36 5.37
CA PHE A 182 -15.21 -10.06 6.01
C PHE A 182 -13.95 -9.40 5.44
N VAL A 183 -12.85 -10.16 5.31
CA VAL A 183 -11.61 -9.66 4.68
C VAL A 183 -11.85 -9.32 3.21
N HIS A 184 -12.61 -10.14 2.49
CA HIS A 184 -12.98 -9.84 1.10
C HIS A 184 -13.75 -8.51 1.00
N TYR A 185 -14.74 -8.29 1.87
CA TYR A 185 -15.51 -7.06 1.89
C TYR A 185 -14.66 -5.84 2.26
N ASP A 186 -13.77 -5.94 3.23
CA ASP A 186 -12.89 -4.83 3.62
C ASP A 186 -11.98 -4.37 2.47
N LEU A 187 -11.60 -5.30 1.57
CA LEU A 187 -10.77 -4.99 0.40
C LEU A 187 -11.57 -4.57 -0.83
N ARG A 188 -12.74 -5.19 -1.06
CA ARG A 188 -13.50 -5.09 -2.33
C ARG A 188 -14.94 -4.63 -2.15
N GLY A 189 -15.30 -4.07 -1.00
CA GLY A 189 -16.65 -3.59 -0.74
C GLY A 189 -17.12 -2.53 -1.75
N GLY A 190 -16.21 -1.69 -2.24
CA GLY A 190 -16.47 -0.74 -3.32
C GLY A 190 -16.90 -1.43 -4.61
N ASP A 191 -16.14 -2.45 -5.05
CA ASP A 191 -16.43 -3.24 -6.25
C ASP A 191 -17.79 -3.94 -6.15
N LEU A 192 -18.13 -4.49 -4.97
CA LEU A 192 -19.44 -5.12 -4.76
C LEU A 192 -20.59 -4.12 -4.88
N VAL A 193 -20.40 -2.89 -4.39
CA VAL A 193 -21.40 -1.82 -4.52
C VAL A 193 -21.52 -1.33 -5.97
N GLU A 194 -20.43 -1.26 -6.71
CA GLU A 194 -20.44 -0.94 -8.14
C GLU A 194 -21.14 -2.03 -8.96
N GLU A 195 -20.82 -3.30 -8.71
CA GLU A 195 -21.44 -4.44 -9.42
C GLU A 195 -22.95 -4.53 -9.12
N LEU A 196 -23.37 -4.24 -7.89
CA LEU A 196 -24.79 -4.15 -7.53
C LEU A 196 -25.49 -3.08 -8.37
N GLN A 197 -24.92 -1.88 -8.45
CA GLN A 197 -25.53 -0.79 -9.22
C GLN A 197 -25.57 -1.12 -10.72
N ALA A 198 -24.49 -1.70 -11.27
CA ALA A 198 -24.39 -2.06 -12.67
C ALA A 198 -25.40 -3.15 -13.02
N THR A 199 -25.54 -4.17 -12.17
CA THR A 199 -26.51 -5.25 -12.34
C THR A 199 -27.94 -4.71 -12.35
N LEU A 200 -28.30 -3.84 -11.41
CA LEU A 200 -29.64 -3.24 -11.39
C LEU A 200 -29.93 -2.48 -12.67
N ARG A 201 -28.98 -1.67 -13.16
CA ARG A 201 -29.13 -0.92 -14.42
C ARG A 201 -29.28 -1.81 -15.64
N ARG A 202 -28.49 -2.88 -15.76
CA ARG A 202 -28.63 -3.88 -16.84
C ARG A 202 -30.03 -4.51 -16.86
N HIS A 203 -30.70 -4.56 -15.71
CA HIS A 203 -32.06 -5.05 -15.56
C HIS A 203 -33.13 -3.96 -15.51
N GLY A 204 -32.80 -2.71 -15.85
CA GLY A 204 -33.75 -1.60 -15.95
C GLY A 204 -34.27 -1.10 -14.60
N ALA A 205 -33.49 -1.29 -13.53
CA ALA A 205 -33.80 -0.82 -12.18
C ALA A 205 -32.73 0.17 -11.67
N ASP A 206 -33.17 1.13 -10.87
CA ASP A 206 -32.29 2.03 -10.13
C ASP A 206 -32.13 1.57 -8.68
N VAL A 207 -31.03 1.99 -8.07
CA VAL A 207 -30.72 1.68 -6.68
C VAL A 207 -31.62 2.49 -5.75
N THR A 208 -32.30 1.79 -4.84
CA THR A 208 -33.12 2.42 -3.81
C THR A 208 -32.37 2.43 -2.50
N ILE A 209 -31.96 3.63 -2.02
CA ILE A 209 -31.24 3.78 -0.74
C ILE A 209 -32.23 4.09 0.39
N PRO A 210 -32.39 3.20 1.38
CA PRO A 210 -33.15 3.50 2.60
C PRO A 210 -32.55 4.70 3.34
N ASP A 211 -33.41 5.56 3.92
CA ASP A 211 -32.95 6.75 4.66
C ASP A 211 -31.91 6.43 5.74
N ALA A 212 -32.09 5.31 6.44
CA ALA A 212 -31.16 4.84 7.49
C ALA A 212 -29.75 4.50 6.97
N LEU A 213 -29.61 4.20 5.68
CA LEU A 213 -28.33 3.85 5.06
C LEU A 213 -27.74 5.01 4.24
N ARG A 214 -28.45 6.13 4.08
CA ARG A 214 -27.99 7.24 3.21
C ARG A 214 -26.62 7.77 3.61
N ALA A 215 -26.32 7.85 4.91
CA ALA A 215 -25.01 8.29 5.41
C ALA A 215 -23.86 7.30 5.12
N CYS A 216 -24.16 6.07 4.72
CA CYS A 216 -23.16 5.06 4.37
C CYS A 216 -22.66 5.19 2.93
N PHE A 217 -23.26 6.09 2.13
CA PHE A 217 -22.93 6.27 0.72
C PHE A 217 -22.63 7.73 0.41
N TYR A 218 -21.79 7.96 -0.59
CA TYR A 218 -21.58 9.26 -1.21
C TYR A 218 -21.42 9.11 -2.71
N THR A 219 -21.58 10.20 -3.45
CA THR A 219 -21.15 10.31 -4.85
C THR A 219 -20.04 11.37 -4.95
N SER A 220 -19.20 11.27 -5.97
CA SER A 220 -18.07 12.18 -6.16
C SER A 220 -18.00 12.63 -7.61
N ASP A 221 -17.64 13.89 -7.86
CA ASP A 221 -17.25 14.32 -9.20
C ASP A 221 -15.85 13.75 -9.50
N PRO A 222 -15.70 12.79 -10.43
CA PRO A 222 -14.41 12.18 -10.74
C PRO A 222 -13.38 13.20 -11.25
N ASP A 223 -13.88 14.33 -11.77
CA ASP A 223 -13.05 15.38 -12.35
C ASP A 223 -12.69 16.48 -11.34
N ALA A 224 -13.20 16.45 -10.11
CA ALA A 224 -13.04 17.54 -9.15
C ALA A 224 -11.58 17.90 -8.89
N LEU A 225 -10.75 16.90 -8.55
CA LEU A 225 -9.33 17.10 -8.25
C LEU A 225 -8.58 17.69 -9.45
N PHE A 226 -8.79 17.13 -10.64
CA PHE A 226 -8.15 17.62 -11.86
C PHE A 226 -8.57 19.05 -12.16
N ARG A 227 -9.85 19.38 -11.99
CA ARG A 227 -10.39 20.73 -12.21
C ARG A 227 -9.82 21.74 -11.22
N GLU A 228 -9.68 21.36 -9.94
CA GLU A 228 -9.11 22.23 -8.90
C GLU A 228 -7.63 22.57 -9.12
N MET A 229 -6.88 21.71 -9.83
CA MET A 229 -5.48 21.96 -10.20
C MET A 229 -5.30 22.92 -11.37
N LEU A 230 -6.38 23.26 -12.09
CA LEU A 230 -6.35 24.14 -13.26
C LEU A 230 -6.50 25.62 -12.88
N SER A 231 -5.89 26.51 -13.67
CA SER A 231 -6.13 27.96 -13.54
C SER A 231 -7.60 28.30 -13.82
N PRO A 232 -8.13 29.44 -13.34
CA PRO A 232 -9.52 29.84 -13.61
C PRO A 232 -9.86 29.86 -15.11
N GLU A 233 -8.93 30.27 -15.96
CA GLU A 233 -9.08 30.25 -17.42
C GLU A 233 -9.16 28.81 -17.97
N GLN A 234 -8.31 27.92 -17.48
CA GLN A 234 -8.32 26.50 -17.88
C GLN A 234 -9.56 25.76 -17.38
N GLN A 235 -10.10 26.14 -16.21
CA GLN A 235 -11.35 25.57 -15.69
C GLN A 235 -12.54 25.91 -16.58
N ALA A 236 -12.60 27.11 -17.17
CA ALA A 236 -13.66 27.50 -18.10
C ALA A 236 -13.62 26.68 -19.41
N GLU A 237 -12.45 26.17 -19.78
CA GLU A 237 -12.23 25.35 -20.97
C GLU A 237 -12.27 23.84 -20.69
N PHE A 238 -12.41 23.44 -19.42
CA PHE A 238 -12.37 22.03 -19.00
C PHE A 238 -13.52 21.23 -19.61
N VAL A 239 -13.20 20.03 -20.12
CA VAL A 239 -14.16 19.10 -20.72
C VAL A 239 -14.34 17.92 -19.76
N PRO A 240 -15.47 17.81 -19.06
CA PRO A 240 -15.71 16.71 -18.12
C PRO A 240 -15.56 15.35 -18.79
N SER A 241 -14.97 14.38 -18.10
CA SER A 241 -14.67 13.05 -18.67
C SER A 241 -15.91 12.35 -19.24
N GLU A 242 -17.06 12.50 -18.59
CA GLU A 242 -18.33 11.95 -19.04
C GLU A 242 -18.89 12.62 -20.32
N GLU A 243 -18.45 13.84 -20.61
CA GLU A 243 -18.88 14.63 -21.78
C GLU A 243 -17.87 14.56 -22.93
N GLN A 244 -16.72 13.91 -22.72
CA GLN A 244 -15.67 13.81 -23.73
C GLN A 244 -16.15 12.96 -24.90
N LEU A 245 -15.89 13.46 -26.10
CA LEU A 245 -15.97 12.73 -27.35
C LEU A 245 -14.58 12.22 -27.73
N LEU A 246 -14.55 11.04 -28.32
CA LEU A 246 -13.38 10.39 -28.89
C LEU A 246 -13.59 10.20 -30.39
N LEU A 247 -12.48 10.13 -31.12
CA LEU A 247 -12.51 9.68 -32.52
C LEU A 247 -12.66 8.16 -32.55
N THR A 248 -13.43 7.65 -33.51
CA THR A 248 -13.50 6.20 -33.75
C THR A 248 -12.23 5.68 -34.42
N ASP A 249 -11.94 4.40 -34.27
CA ASP A 249 -10.77 3.75 -34.87
C ASP A 249 -10.79 3.77 -36.41
N THR A 250 -11.97 4.01 -37.00
CA THR A 250 -12.19 4.12 -38.44
C THR A 250 -12.07 5.54 -38.99
N THR A 251 -11.86 6.54 -38.13
CA THR A 251 -11.77 7.95 -38.55
C THR A 251 -10.46 8.22 -39.30
N THR A 252 -10.55 8.79 -40.49
CA THR A 252 -9.37 9.16 -41.30
C THR A 252 -8.83 10.55 -40.94
N PRO A 253 -7.56 10.87 -41.24
CA PRO A 253 -7.01 12.21 -41.09
C PRO A 253 -7.83 13.32 -41.77
N GLN A 254 -8.34 13.04 -42.98
CA GLN A 254 -9.16 13.98 -43.72
C GLN A 254 -10.51 14.22 -43.05
N GLN A 255 -11.14 13.18 -42.51
CA GLN A 255 -12.40 13.31 -41.77
C GLN A 255 -12.23 14.12 -40.49
N PHE A 256 -11.12 13.93 -39.75
CA PHE A 256 -10.83 14.77 -38.60
C PHE A 256 -10.58 16.23 -39.02
N ALA A 257 -9.83 16.46 -40.11
CA ALA A 257 -9.63 17.81 -40.63
C ALA A 257 -10.97 18.46 -41.05
N ASP A 258 -11.88 17.72 -41.68
CA ASP A 258 -13.23 18.19 -42.00
C ASP A 258 -14.06 18.50 -40.76
N LEU A 259 -13.92 17.71 -39.68
CA LEU A 259 -14.57 17.97 -38.41
C LEU A 259 -14.09 19.29 -37.80
N VAL A 260 -12.78 19.58 -37.83
CA VAL A 260 -12.24 20.86 -37.34
C VAL A 260 -12.69 22.01 -38.24
N SER A 261 -12.61 21.86 -39.58
CA SER A 261 -13.03 22.89 -40.54
C SER A 261 -14.52 23.23 -40.45
N ALA A 262 -15.36 22.32 -39.95
CA ALA A 262 -16.79 22.55 -39.75
C ALA A 262 -17.10 23.48 -38.56
N GLN A 263 -16.13 23.76 -37.69
CA GLN A 263 -16.36 24.60 -36.50
C GLN A 263 -16.32 26.10 -36.84
N PRO A 264 -17.15 26.93 -36.18
CA PRO A 264 -17.05 28.39 -36.32
C PRO A 264 -15.75 28.96 -35.72
N PHE A 265 -15.05 28.19 -34.90
CA PHE A 265 -13.77 28.53 -34.26
C PHE A 265 -12.60 27.68 -34.78
N ALA A 266 -12.69 27.16 -36.01
CA ALA A 266 -11.68 26.26 -36.60
C ALA A 266 -10.23 26.77 -36.51
N ALA A 267 -10.01 28.07 -36.71
CA ALA A 267 -8.67 28.67 -36.63
C ALA A 267 -8.05 28.58 -35.21
N ASP A 268 -8.86 28.78 -34.17
CA ASP A 268 -8.41 28.64 -32.78
C ASP A 268 -8.18 27.16 -32.44
N ALA A 269 -9.09 26.27 -32.88
CA ALA A 269 -8.92 24.83 -32.70
C ALA A 269 -7.59 24.34 -33.31
N TRP A 270 -7.27 24.73 -34.55
CA TRP A 270 -5.99 24.37 -35.17
C TRP A 270 -4.78 24.95 -34.45
N THR A 271 -4.88 26.17 -33.95
CA THR A 271 -3.81 26.81 -33.16
C THR A 271 -3.56 26.02 -31.87
N ARG A 272 -4.61 25.60 -31.17
CA ARG A 272 -4.54 24.80 -29.93
C ARG A 272 -3.99 23.41 -30.20
N ILE A 273 -4.44 22.75 -31.27
CA ILE A 273 -3.93 21.45 -31.71
C ILE A 273 -2.42 21.55 -32.00
N ALA A 274 -1.99 22.54 -32.78
CA ALA A 274 -0.56 22.72 -33.08
C ALA A 274 0.26 22.99 -31.81
N ARG A 275 -0.24 23.80 -30.88
CA ARG A 275 0.40 24.05 -29.57
C ARG A 275 0.56 22.76 -28.77
N ASP A 276 -0.47 21.92 -28.71
CA ASP A 276 -0.41 20.64 -28.01
C ASP A 276 0.64 19.71 -28.64
N GLN A 277 0.64 19.56 -29.98
CA GLN A 277 1.64 18.77 -30.68
C GLN A 277 3.07 19.25 -30.43
N ASN A 278 3.27 20.57 -30.33
CA ASN A 278 4.59 21.15 -30.06
C ASN A 278 5.09 20.86 -28.63
N SER A 279 4.22 20.52 -27.69
CA SER A 279 4.62 20.14 -26.33
C SER A 279 5.28 18.75 -26.25
N PHE A 280 5.09 17.93 -27.29
CA PHE A 280 5.66 16.59 -27.41
C PHE A 280 6.78 16.51 -28.47
N LEU A 281 7.21 17.63 -29.06
CA LEU A 281 8.30 17.66 -30.03
C LEU A 281 9.64 17.36 -29.36
N ALA A 282 10.46 16.56 -30.03
CA ALA A 282 11.84 16.33 -29.62
C ALA A 282 12.68 17.61 -29.78
N GLU A 283 13.71 17.75 -28.95
CA GLU A 283 14.60 18.91 -28.98
C GLU A 283 15.27 19.05 -30.37
N GLY A 284 15.13 20.23 -30.99
CA GLY A 284 15.71 20.53 -32.31
C GLY A 284 14.78 20.31 -33.51
N GLU A 285 13.58 19.75 -33.31
CA GLU A 285 12.58 19.67 -34.39
C GLU A 285 11.88 21.02 -34.63
N PRO A 286 11.56 21.36 -35.90
CA PRO A 286 10.85 22.60 -36.20
C PRO A 286 9.41 22.55 -35.66
N PRO A 287 8.89 23.64 -35.08
CA PRO A 287 7.55 23.69 -34.53
C PRO A 287 6.51 23.50 -35.64
N VAL A 288 5.47 22.74 -35.31
CA VAL A 288 4.28 22.55 -36.12
C VAL A 288 3.43 23.82 -36.07
N THR A 289 3.00 24.33 -37.23
CA THR A 289 2.05 25.44 -37.35
C THR A 289 0.63 24.93 -37.56
N ALA A 290 -0.38 25.77 -37.28
CA ALA A 290 -1.80 25.45 -37.49
C ALA A 290 -2.07 25.04 -38.94
N GLU A 291 -1.65 25.86 -39.91
CA GLU A 291 -1.83 25.62 -41.34
C GLU A 291 -1.00 24.42 -41.82
N GLY A 292 0.20 24.25 -41.27
CA GLY A 292 1.10 23.15 -41.61
C GLY A 292 0.55 21.80 -41.14
N PHE A 293 -0.06 21.76 -39.96
CA PHE A 293 -0.68 20.55 -39.42
C PHE A 293 -1.94 20.17 -40.19
N GLU A 294 -2.81 21.14 -40.48
CA GLU A 294 -3.99 20.90 -41.31
C GLU A 294 -3.59 20.34 -42.68
N ALA A 295 -2.65 20.99 -43.38
CA ALA A 295 -2.16 20.52 -44.68
C ALA A 295 -1.55 19.11 -44.62
N ARG A 296 -0.82 18.81 -43.54
CA ARG A 296 -0.29 17.46 -43.28
C ARG A 296 -1.41 16.43 -43.16
N LEU A 297 -2.43 16.67 -42.34
CA LEU A 297 -3.56 15.74 -42.19
C LEU A 297 -4.33 15.55 -43.51
N ARG A 298 -4.51 16.63 -44.29
CA ARG A 298 -5.18 16.56 -45.59
C ARG A 298 -4.48 15.64 -46.60
N THR A 299 -3.15 15.50 -46.50
CA THR A 299 -2.31 14.71 -47.41
C THR A 299 -1.87 13.36 -46.83
N MET A 300 -2.19 13.10 -45.57
CA MET A 300 -1.83 11.87 -44.87
C MET A 300 -2.59 10.67 -45.42
N ALA A 301 -1.97 9.49 -45.36
CA ALA A 301 -2.65 8.23 -45.71
C ALA A 301 -3.86 7.99 -44.78
N PRO A 302 -4.93 7.32 -45.24
CA PRO A 302 -6.18 7.14 -44.47
C PRO A 302 -6.01 6.49 -43.08
N ASP A 303 -4.99 5.66 -42.91
CA ASP A 303 -4.60 4.98 -41.67
C ASP A 303 -3.62 5.77 -40.79
N GLY A 304 -3.06 6.86 -41.32
CA GLY A 304 -2.00 7.63 -40.65
C GLY A 304 -2.44 8.29 -39.34
N LEU A 305 -3.74 8.45 -39.10
CA LEU A 305 -4.27 9.01 -37.86
C LEU A 305 -3.91 8.15 -36.63
N GLN A 306 -3.76 6.83 -36.81
CA GLN A 306 -3.38 5.90 -35.74
C GLN A 306 -1.97 6.14 -35.19
N SER A 307 -1.12 6.84 -35.94
CA SER A 307 0.22 7.24 -35.50
C SER A 307 0.24 8.49 -34.62
N LEU A 308 -0.92 9.11 -34.39
CA LEU A 308 -1.07 10.34 -33.61
C LEU A 308 -1.85 10.08 -32.31
N LEU A 309 -1.64 10.94 -31.32
CA LEU A 309 -2.41 10.94 -30.07
C LEU A 309 -3.80 11.55 -30.33
N THR A 310 -4.70 10.77 -30.91
CA THR A 310 -6.06 11.19 -31.31
C THR A 310 -6.89 11.76 -30.15
N GLY A 311 -6.68 11.25 -28.93
CA GLY A 311 -7.29 11.78 -27.72
C GLY A 311 -6.94 13.26 -27.49
N ASN A 312 -5.68 13.64 -27.67
CA ASN A 312 -5.25 15.03 -27.51
C ASN A 312 -5.83 15.94 -28.60
N LEU A 313 -5.88 15.46 -29.84
CA LEU A 313 -6.46 16.20 -30.96
C LEU A 313 -7.93 16.53 -30.68
N MET A 314 -8.69 15.53 -30.23
CA MET A 314 -10.11 15.69 -29.91
C MET A 314 -10.31 16.52 -28.64
N MET A 315 -9.42 16.42 -27.66
CA MET A 315 -9.44 17.26 -26.45
C MET A 315 -9.24 18.74 -26.79
N ALA A 316 -8.23 19.07 -27.59
CA ALA A 316 -7.94 20.45 -28.01
C ALA A 316 -9.11 21.07 -28.79
N LEU A 317 -9.77 20.28 -29.65
CA LEU A 317 -10.97 20.69 -30.37
C LEU A 317 -12.15 20.98 -29.42
N GLN A 318 -12.38 20.12 -28.44
CA GLN A 318 -13.45 20.30 -27.43
C GLN A 318 -13.19 21.48 -26.50
N GLN A 319 -11.94 21.69 -26.07
CA GLN A 319 -11.53 22.84 -25.28
C GLN A 319 -11.70 24.14 -26.05
N ALA A 320 -11.41 24.15 -27.36
CA ALA A 320 -11.70 25.30 -28.22
C ALA A 320 -13.20 25.60 -28.22
N ALA A 321 -14.06 24.59 -28.38
CA ALA A 321 -15.51 24.79 -28.30
C ALA A 321 -15.94 25.46 -26.98
N ARG A 322 -15.43 24.96 -25.85
CA ARG A 322 -15.69 25.54 -24.52
C ARG A 322 -15.21 26.98 -24.37
N ALA A 323 -14.00 27.28 -24.84
CA ALA A 323 -13.43 28.63 -24.81
C ALA A 323 -14.31 29.66 -25.54
N HIS A 324 -14.99 29.22 -26.61
CA HIS A 324 -15.91 30.05 -27.39
C HIS A 324 -17.36 29.97 -26.90
N GLY A 325 -17.64 29.24 -25.80
CA GLY A 325 -19.01 29.02 -25.30
C GLY A 325 -19.92 28.33 -26.32
N ALA A 326 -19.34 27.50 -27.20
CA ALA A 326 -20.02 26.84 -28.30
C ALA A 326 -20.06 25.32 -28.10
N GLU A 327 -21.08 24.68 -28.69
CA GLU A 327 -21.11 23.22 -28.84
C GLU A 327 -20.36 22.80 -30.11
N LEU A 328 -19.82 21.58 -30.11
CA LEU A 328 -19.18 21.03 -31.31
C LEU A 328 -20.22 20.74 -32.39
N VAL A 329 -19.99 21.30 -33.57
CA VAL A 329 -20.77 20.98 -34.76
C VAL A 329 -20.28 19.66 -35.33
N ILE A 330 -21.11 18.62 -35.31
CA ILE A 330 -20.79 17.33 -35.95
C ILE A 330 -21.66 17.20 -37.21
N PRO A 331 -21.11 17.46 -38.41
CA PRO A 331 -21.83 17.28 -39.66
C PRO A 331 -22.40 15.86 -39.80
N GLU A 332 -23.58 15.73 -40.40
CA GLU A 332 -24.25 14.42 -40.62
C GLU A 332 -23.31 13.35 -41.21
N PRO A 333 -22.49 13.65 -42.25
CA PRO A 333 -21.59 12.65 -42.84
C PRO A 333 -20.45 12.20 -41.92
N LEU A 334 -20.18 12.96 -40.85
CA LEU A 334 -19.08 12.73 -39.91
C LEU A 334 -19.57 12.23 -38.54
N ARG A 335 -20.87 11.99 -38.35
CA ARG A 335 -21.40 11.46 -37.08
C ARG A 335 -20.75 10.14 -36.68
N GLY A 336 -20.46 9.28 -37.64
CA GLY A 336 -19.77 7.99 -37.39
C GLY A 336 -18.29 8.14 -37.03
N CYS A 337 -17.70 9.34 -37.13
CA CYS A 337 -16.29 9.58 -36.82
C CYS A 337 -16.03 9.89 -35.34
N VAL A 338 -17.08 10.24 -34.59
CA VAL A 338 -17.01 10.60 -33.18
C VAL A 338 -17.94 9.71 -32.37
N ARG A 339 -17.50 9.35 -31.17
CA ARG A 339 -18.31 8.64 -30.19
C ARG A 339 -18.08 9.23 -28.80
N PRO A 340 -19.06 9.16 -27.89
CA PRO A 340 -18.80 9.43 -26.48
C PRO A 340 -17.65 8.56 -25.96
N ALA A 341 -16.81 9.10 -25.09
CA ALA A 341 -15.79 8.33 -24.37
C ALA A 341 -16.43 7.20 -23.54
N PHE A 342 -17.66 7.44 -23.08
CA PHE A 342 -18.48 6.48 -22.36
C PHE A 342 -19.88 6.45 -22.97
N SER A 343 -20.33 5.27 -23.40
CA SER A 343 -21.65 5.08 -24.01
C SER A 343 -22.47 4.02 -23.27
N ARG A 344 -23.69 4.39 -22.89
CA ARG A 344 -24.68 3.45 -22.30
C ARG A 344 -25.12 2.37 -23.28
N ASP A 345 -24.96 2.61 -24.59
CA ASP A 345 -25.30 1.63 -25.62
C ASP A 345 -24.26 0.51 -25.70
N GLU A 346 -23.01 0.77 -25.28
CA GLU A 346 -21.92 -0.23 -25.26
C GLU A 346 -21.94 -1.08 -23.98
N ASP A 347 -22.23 -0.48 -22.83
CA ASP A 347 -22.46 -1.19 -21.56
C ASP A 347 -23.73 -0.67 -20.86
N PRO A 348 -24.85 -1.42 -20.90
CA PRO A 348 -26.09 -1.07 -20.21
C PRO A 348 -25.94 -0.96 -18.68
N GLY A 349 -24.88 -1.53 -18.12
CA GLY A 349 -24.54 -1.44 -16.70
C GLY A 349 -23.69 -0.23 -16.34
N TRP A 350 -23.23 0.56 -17.32
CA TRP A 350 -22.35 1.69 -17.05
C TRP A 350 -23.01 2.75 -16.17
N ILE A 351 -22.24 3.24 -15.20
CA ILE A 351 -22.66 4.26 -14.25
C ILE A 351 -21.74 5.47 -14.39
N PRO A 352 -22.27 6.67 -14.71
CA PRO A 352 -21.51 7.90 -14.63
C PRO A 352 -20.85 8.03 -13.25
N GLY A 353 -19.57 8.42 -13.20
CA GLY A 353 -18.82 8.56 -11.95
C GLY A 353 -19.51 9.51 -10.95
N LYS A 354 -20.21 10.55 -11.44
CA LYS A 354 -21.00 11.47 -10.61
C LYS A 354 -22.26 10.84 -10.00
N GLU A 355 -22.77 9.77 -10.60
CA GLU A 355 -23.94 9.03 -10.15
C GLU A 355 -23.56 7.79 -9.34
N LEU A 356 -22.31 7.31 -9.49
CA LEU A 356 -21.82 6.11 -8.85
C LEU A 356 -21.79 6.27 -7.33
N LEU A 357 -22.59 5.48 -6.64
CA LEU A 357 -22.57 5.38 -5.19
C LEU A 357 -21.29 4.68 -4.74
N ARG A 358 -20.62 5.30 -3.78
CA ARG A 358 -19.41 4.80 -3.14
C ARG A 358 -19.62 4.62 -1.65
N LEU A 359 -18.91 3.68 -1.05
CA LEU A 359 -18.97 3.42 0.38
C LEU A 359 -18.29 4.54 1.17
N GLN A 360 -19.03 5.15 2.09
CA GLN A 360 -18.49 6.13 3.03
C GLN A 360 -17.48 5.47 3.96
N SER A 361 -16.27 6.03 4.04
CA SER A 361 -15.24 5.59 4.97
C SER A 361 -15.70 5.77 6.42
N ASN A 362 -15.34 4.81 7.27
CA ASN A 362 -15.53 4.92 8.71
C ASN A 362 -14.52 5.94 9.27
N PRO A 363 -14.97 7.08 9.85
CA PRO A 363 -14.06 8.08 10.39
C PRO A 363 -13.36 7.64 11.69
N ASP A 364 -13.85 6.56 12.30
CA ASP A 364 -13.40 6.02 13.58
C ASP A 364 -12.62 4.71 13.41
N VAL A 365 -11.88 4.59 12.30
CA VAL A 365 -11.02 3.42 12.06
C VAL A 365 -9.93 3.32 13.13
N TYR A 366 -9.65 2.11 13.58
CA TYR A 366 -8.57 1.77 14.49
C TYR A 366 -7.81 0.53 13.99
N GLN A 367 -6.60 0.35 14.50
CA GLN A 367 -5.83 -0.89 14.31
C GLN A 367 -5.33 -1.38 15.65
N MET A 368 -5.40 -2.69 15.89
CA MET A 368 -4.91 -3.33 17.10
C MET A 368 -3.84 -4.34 16.76
N TYR A 369 -2.72 -4.27 17.46
CA TYR A 369 -1.66 -5.26 17.42
C TYR A 369 -1.79 -6.12 18.67
N LEU A 370 -2.26 -7.35 18.52
CA LEU A 370 -2.53 -8.27 19.61
C LEU A 370 -1.55 -9.44 19.59
N PHE A 371 -0.91 -9.70 20.71
CA PHE A 371 -0.14 -10.92 20.96
C PHE A 371 -1.10 -12.09 21.24
N HIS A 372 -1.28 -13.00 20.29
CA HIS A 372 -2.19 -14.14 20.41
C HIS A 372 -1.50 -15.31 21.08
N GLU A 373 -1.98 -15.73 22.24
CA GLU A 373 -1.48 -16.88 22.96
C GLU A 373 -1.80 -18.19 22.20
N LEU A 374 -0.78 -19.00 21.94
CA LEU A 374 -0.91 -20.24 21.19
C LEU A 374 -1.34 -21.40 22.10
N ALA A 375 -2.37 -22.15 21.70
CA ALA A 375 -2.96 -23.26 22.47
C ALA A 375 -2.00 -24.45 22.70
N ALA A 376 -1.09 -24.70 21.75
CA ALA A 376 0.07 -25.57 21.85
C ALA A 376 0.97 -25.25 20.65
N GLY A 377 2.13 -24.66 20.88
CA GLY A 377 3.07 -24.34 19.79
C GLY A 377 3.89 -25.56 19.37
N PRO A 378 4.40 -25.60 18.12
CA PRO A 378 5.54 -26.45 17.80
C PRO A 378 6.66 -26.21 18.83
N ALA A 379 7.40 -27.25 19.20
CA ALA A 379 8.55 -27.10 20.08
C ALA A 379 9.48 -26.01 19.48
N PRO A 380 9.98 -25.06 20.30
CA PRO A 380 10.80 -23.96 19.79
C PRO A 380 11.95 -24.51 18.94
N VAL A 381 12.09 -24.00 17.72
CA VAL A 381 13.13 -24.42 16.78
C VAL A 381 14.46 -23.82 17.25
N SER A 382 15.20 -24.63 18.01
CA SER A 382 16.54 -24.41 18.59
C SER A 382 16.79 -23.06 19.31
N GLU A 383 17.71 -23.05 20.27
CA GLU A 383 18.34 -21.79 20.66
C GLU A 383 19.03 -21.27 19.40
N GLY A 384 18.45 -20.22 18.79
CA GLY A 384 19.02 -19.58 17.60
C GLY A 384 20.50 -19.23 17.80
N PRO A 385 21.22 -18.85 16.72
CA PRO A 385 22.65 -18.57 16.83
C PRO A 385 22.93 -17.54 17.94
N SER A 386 24.00 -17.75 18.69
CA SER A 386 24.50 -16.74 19.65
C SER A 386 24.61 -15.37 18.97
N TRP A 387 24.43 -14.29 19.72
CA TRP A 387 24.49 -12.92 19.17
C TRP A 387 25.73 -12.68 18.30
N ASP A 388 26.91 -13.10 18.75
CA ASP A 388 28.17 -12.98 17.99
C ASP A 388 28.14 -13.72 16.65
N ALA A 389 27.56 -14.93 16.62
CA ALA A 389 27.43 -15.72 15.40
C ALA A 389 26.41 -15.08 14.44
N ALA A 390 25.28 -14.61 14.97
CA ALA A 390 24.24 -13.93 14.21
C ALA A 390 24.76 -12.61 13.61
N ARG A 391 25.48 -11.82 14.40
CA ARG A 391 26.13 -10.57 13.94
C ARG A 391 27.12 -10.84 12.81
N ARG A 392 28.01 -11.83 12.96
CA ARG A 392 28.95 -12.20 11.90
C ARG A 392 28.24 -12.66 10.63
N GLY A 393 27.19 -13.47 10.77
CA GLY A 393 26.38 -13.94 9.64
C GLY A 393 25.72 -12.77 8.90
N PHE A 394 25.12 -11.85 9.64
CA PHE A 394 24.45 -10.68 9.09
C PHE A 394 25.41 -9.68 8.44
N THR A 395 26.53 -9.35 9.08
CA THR A 395 27.61 -8.56 8.48
C THR A 395 28.07 -9.18 7.14
N LYS A 396 28.30 -10.50 7.12
CA LYS A 396 28.72 -11.19 5.90
C LYS A 396 27.66 -11.07 4.81
N ALA A 397 26.39 -11.31 5.14
CA ALA A 397 25.29 -11.22 4.19
C ALA A 397 25.09 -9.79 3.65
N LEU A 398 25.22 -8.76 4.48
CA LEU A 398 25.17 -7.36 4.05
C LEU A 398 26.30 -7.02 3.08
N ARG A 399 27.51 -7.51 3.31
CA ARG A 399 28.65 -7.32 2.38
C ARG A 399 28.39 -8.01 1.04
N GLU A 400 27.96 -9.28 1.07
CA GLU A 400 27.61 -10.02 -0.15
C GLU A 400 26.51 -9.30 -0.96
N ALA A 401 25.46 -8.81 -0.29
CA ALA A 401 24.38 -8.07 -0.92
C ALA A 401 24.84 -6.71 -1.47
N GLY A 402 25.67 -5.98 -0.70
CA GLY A 402 26.26 -4.71 -1.13
C GLY A 402 27.17 -4.85 -2.35
N ASP A 403 28.01 -5.89 -2.38
CA ASP A 403 28.92 -6.19 -3.49
C ASP A 403 28.12 -6.56 -4.75
N PHE A 404 27.12 -7.43 -4.61
CA PHE A 404 26.23 -7.80 -5.71
C PHE A 404 25.46 -6.59 -6.25
N ALA A 405 24.83 -5.80 -5.37
CA ALA A 405 24.07 -4.62 -5.77
C ALA A 405 24.96 -3.61 -6.50
N THR A 406 26.19 -3.38 -6.02
CA THR A 406 27.16 -2.50 -6.69
C THR A 406 27.55 -3.04 -8.06
N ALA A 407 27.82 -4.34 -8.18
CA ALA A 407 28.20 -4.98 -9.44
C ALA A 407 27.09 -4.92 -10.50
N GLN A 408 25.82 -4.96 -10.09
CA GLN A 408 24.65 -4.90 -10.97
C GLN A 408 24.07 -3.49 -11.15
N GLY A 409 24.71 -2.44 -10.59
CA GLY A 409 24.18 -1.08 -10.66
C GLY A 409 22.85 -0.87 -9.94
N SER A 410 22.56 -1.68 -8.92
CA SER A 410 21.34 -1.61 -8.13
C SER A 410 21.39 -0.49 -7.08
N ASN A 411 20.29 0.28 -6.99
CA ASN A 411 20.15 1.40 -6.05
C ASN A 411 20.12 0.98 -4.56
N PHE A 412 20.05 -0.32 -4.25
CA PHE A 412 20.04 -0.82 -2.87
C PHE A 412 21.44 -0.98 -2.25
N GLY A 413 22.51 -0.83 -3.05
CA GLY A 413 23.88 -0.93 -2.55
C GLY A 413 24.16 0.01 -1.37
N ASP A 414 23.59 1.21 -1.40
CA ASP A 414 23.77 2.19 -0.32
C ASP A 414 23.04 1.80 0.96
N ALA A 415 21.87 1.15 0.88
CA ALA A 415 21.15 0.67 2.06
C ALA A 415 21.98 -0.38 2.83
N PHE A 416 22.62 -1.31 2.12
CA PHE A 416 23.47 -2.34 2.74
C PHE A 416 24.75 -1.75 3.34
N LYS A 417 25.38 -0.80 2.64
CA LYS A 417 26.57 -0.08 3.15
C LYS A 417 26.22 0.75 4.38
N LEU A 418 25.06 1.42 4.39
CA LEU A 418 24.59 2.23 5.50
C LEU A 418 24.24 1.38 6.73
N ALA A 419 23.63 0.21 6.53
CA ALA A 419 23.41 -0.77 7.59
C ALA A 419 24.73 -1.31 8.19
N LEU A 420 25.73 -1.60 7.35
CA LEU A 420 27.08 -1.95 7.81
C LEU A 420 27.73 -0.80 8.59
N PHE A 421 27.58 0.45 8.13
CA PHE A 421 28.07 1.62 8.84
C PHE A 421 27.45 1.74 10.24
N ALA A 422 26.13 1.54 10.39
CA ALA A 422 25.49 1.54 11.71
C ALA A 422 26.01 0.40 12.61
N LEU A 423 26.20 -0.80 12.04
CA LEU A 423 26.57 -2.01 12.78
C LEU A 423 28.05 -2.07 13.18
N GLU A 424 28.95 -1.61 12.31
CA GLU A 424 30.41 -1.73 12.43
C GLU A 424 31.10 -0.39 12.69
N GLY A 425 30.44 0.73 12.37
CA GLY A 425 31.11 2.00 12.08
C GLY A 425 31.47 2.87 13.27
N GLN A 426 32.17 3.95 12.92
CA GLN A 426 32.74 5.00 13.76
C GLN A 426 31.71 6.05 14.22
N ALA A 427 30.41 5.76 14.10
CA ALA A 427 29.35 6.65 14.56
C ALA A 427 29.49 6.94 16.06
N PRO A 428 29.09 8.15 16.51
CA PRO A 428 28.93 8.43 17.93
C PRO A 428 28.07 7.37 18.61
N ARG A 429 28.22 7.26 19.92
CA ARG A 429 27.49 6.29 20.73
C ARG A 429 25.99 6.59 20.74
N TYR A 430 25.18 5.68 20.21
CA TYR A 430 23.73 5.83 20.09
C TYR A 430 23.01 5.85 21.45
N ASP A 431 23.59 5.27 22.50
CA ASP A 431 23.08 5.41 23.86
C ASP A 431 23.17 6.85 24.40
N GLU A 432 23.91 7.73 23.74
CA GLU A 432 24.03 9.16 24.03
C GLU A 432 23.27 10.04 23.01
N LEU A 433 22.42 9.46 22.16
CA LEU A 433 21.60 10.20 21.19
C LEU A 433 20.66 11.18 21.91
N SER A 434 20.61 12.39 21.37
CA SER A 434 19.78 13.51 21.80
C SER A 434 19.55 14.45 20.60
N PRO A 435 18.48 15.26 20.59
CA PRO A 435 18.19 16.18 19.48
C PRO A 435 19.38 17.08 19.11
N GLU A 436 20.13 17.55 20.11
CA GLU A 436 21.29 18.43 19.92
C GLU A 436 22.47 17.72 19.24
N ARG A 437 22.55 16.40 19.35
CA ARG A 437 23.64 15.59 18.81
C ARG A 437 23.35 14.96 17.46
N VAL A 438 22.10 14.99 16.99
CA VAL A 438 21.71 14.50 15.66
C VAL A 438 22.67 15.01 14.56
N PRO A 439 23.06 16.29 14.50
CA PRO A 439 24.00 16.79 13.51
C PRO A 439 25.35 16.04 13.48
N ASP A 440 25.87 15.61 14.65
CA ASP A 440 27.14 14.87 14.74
C ASP A 440 27.06 13.52 14.02
N TYR A 441 25.92 12.83 14.12
CA TYR A 441 25.70 11.56 13.44
C TYR A 441 25.60 11.75 11.93
N LEU A 442 24.89 12.80 11.48
CA LEU A 442 24.75 13.09 10.05
C LEU A 442 26.09 13.47 9.41
N GLU A 443 26.93 14.23 10.13
CA GLU A 443 28.29 14.53 9.66
C GLU A 443 29.18 13.27 9.61
N ALA A 444 29.03 12.34 10.56
CA ALA A 444 29.75 11.06 10.50
C ALA A 444 29.33 10.20 9.29
N VAL A 445 28.03 10.19 8.96
CA VAL A 445 27.51 9.50 7.77
C VAL A 445 28.04 10.16 6.49
N LYS A 446 28.02 11.49 6.39
CA LYS A 446 28.61 12.22 5.25
C LYS A 446 30.11 11.96 5.11
N ALA A 447 30.84 11.95 6.22
CA ALA A 447 32.27 11.63 6.24
C ALA A 447 32.57 10.19 5.79
N ALA A 448 31.62 9.27 5.95
CA ALA A 448 31.70 7.91 5.42
C ALA A 448 31.38 7.81 3.91
N GLY A 449 31.11 8.94 3.24
CA GLY A 449 30.94 9.02 1.79
C GLY A 449 29.48 8.93 1.32
N PHE A 450 28.51 9.04 2.22
CA PHE A 450 27.09 9.09 1.85
C PHE A 450 26.63 10.53 1.63
N ASP A 451 25.77 10.76 0.64
CA ASP A 451 25.10 12.03 0.41
C ASP A 451 23.61 11.84 0.03
N GLY A 452 22.87 12.93 -0.13
CA GLY A 452 21.48 12.90 -0.62
C GLY A 452 20.54 11.97 0.16
N ARG A 453 19.93 11.02 -0.56
CA ARG A 453 18.86 10.13 -0.04
C ARG A 453 19.34 9.20 1.09
N PRO A 454 20.49 8.51 1.01
CA PRO A 454 21.04 7.75 2.13
C PRO A 454 21.14 8.52 3.46
N VAL A 455 21.53 9.80 3.44
CA VAL A 455 21.62 10.62 4.65
C VAL A 455 20.23 10.89 5.24
N GLN A 456 19.24 11.20 4.41
CA GLN A 456 17.85 11.40 4.84
C GLN A 456 17.27 10.11 5.45
N VAL A 457 17.49 8.97 4.79
CA VAL A 457 17.04 7.67 5.31
C VAL A 457 17.70 7.37 6.66
N PHE A 458 18.99 7.69 6.82
CA PHE A 458 19.67 7.52 8.10
C PHE A 458 19.05 8.40 9.19
N GLU A 459 18.81 9.69 8.91
CA GLU A 459 18.19 10.64 9.84
C GLU A 459 16.81 10.15 10.31
N ASP A 460 15.95 9.74 9.37
CA ASP A 460 14.62 9.22 9.65
C ASP A 460 14.66 7.97 10.56
N ARG A 461 15.61 7.07 10.32
CA ARG A 461 15.76 5.84 11.13
C ARG A 461 16.42 6.12 12.48
N LEU A 462 17.35 7.07 12.54
CA LEU A 462 17.98 7.52 13.78
C LEU A 462 16.93 8.07 14.76
N GLY A 463 15.97 8.86 14.28
CA GLY A 463 14.87 9.37 15.10
C GLY A 463 14.08 8.26 15.80
N SER A 464 13.92 7.10 15.18
CA SER A 464 13.22 5.97 15.79
C SER A 464 13.99 5.28 16.93
N LEU A 465 15.30 5.54 17.09
CA LEU A 465 16.06 5.01 18.23
C LEU A 465 15.69 5.67 19.56
N GLY A 466 15.12 6.89 19.55
CA GLY A 466 14.65 7.56 20.77
C GLY A 466 13.67 6.68 21.57
N LEU A 467 12.77 5.98 20.86
CA LEU A 467 11.84 5.00 21.41
C LEU A 467 12.53 3.84 22.15
N PHE A 468 13.74 3.47 21.73
CA PHE A 468 14.49 2.35 22.32
C PHE A 468 15.45 2.79 23.41
N GLN A 469 15.97 4.02 23.34
CA GLN A 469 16.75 4.61 24.43
C GLN A 469 15.92 4.74 25.70
N SER A 470 14.65 5.13 25.58
CA SER A 470 13.72 5.21 26.72
C SER A 470 13.47 3.84 27.39
N LEU A 471 13.81 2.74 26.73
CA LEU A 471 13.77 1.37 27.27
C LEU A 471 15.09 0.91 27.90
N GLY A 472 16.11 1.77 27.96
CA GLY A 472 17.40 1.45 28.57
C GLY A 472 18.21 0.40 27.80
N MET A 473 18.04 0.33 26.48
CA MET A 473 18.79 -0.61 25.65
C MET A 473 20.28 -0.28 25.62
N SER A 474 21.11 -1.34 25.54
CA SER A 474 22.55 -1.18 25.39
C SER A 474 22.92 -0.62 24.00
N GLU A 475 24.09 0.02 23.93
CA GLU A 475 24.66 0.52 22.67
C GLU A 475 24.70 -0.56 21.57
N GLU A 476 25.04 -1.80 21.93
CA GLU A 476 25.09 -2.92 20.97
C GLU A 476 23.71 -3.27 20.40
N LYS A 477 22.65 -3.21 21.23
CA LYS A 477 21.27 -3.42 20.79
C LYS A 477 20.80 -2.28 19.89
N LEU A 478 21.09 -1.03 20.27
CA LEU A 478 20.72 0.14 19.46
C LEU A 478 21.38 0.09 18.08
N ARG A 479 22.67 -0.29 18.00
CA ARG A 479 23.36 -0.53 16.72
C ARG A 479 22.72 -1.64 15.90
N GLY A 480 22.40 -2.76 16.55
CA GLY A 480 21.76 -3.89 15.90
C GLY A 480 20.39 -3.53 15.31
N LEU A 481 19.56 -2.81 16.08
CA LEU A 481 18.24 -2.36 15.64
C LEU A 481 18.33 -1.33 14.51
N LEU A 482 19.25 -0.36 14.59
CA LEU A 482 19.44 0.61 13.51
C LEU A 482 19.88 -0.08 12.21
N ALA A 483 20.83 -1.00 12.29
CA ALA A 483 21.28 -1.78 11.13
C ALA A 483 20.15 -2.66 10.54
N TYR A 484 19.33 -3.26 11.39
CA TYR A 484 18.14 -4.02 10.98
C TYR A 484 17.12 -3.14 10.24
N GLN A 485 16.90 -1.91 10.71
CA GLN A 485 15.99 -0.96 10.07
C GLN A 485 16.52 -0.41 8.74
N LEU A 486 17.81 -0.11 8.66
CA LEU A 486 18.45 0.40 7.44
C LEU A 486 18.52 -0.66 6.33
N SER A 487 18.51 -1.94 6.71
CA SER A 487 18.49 -3.09 5.79
C SER A 487 17.09 -3.64 5.53
N ASP A 488 16.02 -2.97 5.99
CA ASP A 488 14.63 -3.34 5.70
C ASP A 488 14.25 -2.96 4.27
N VAL A 489 14.82 -3.70 3.32
CA VAL A 489 14.63 -3.51 1.87
C VAL A 489 13.63 -4.50 1.27
N PHE A 490 13.07 -5.39 2.09
CA PHE A 490 12.15 -6.44 1.67
C PHE A 490 10.70 -5.97 1.77
N GLY A 491 9.88 -6.23 0.75
CA GLY A 491 8.43 -6.01 0.76
C GLY A 491 8.01 -4.59 0.34
N GLY A 492 6.79 -4.49 -0.22
CA GLY A 492 6.25 -3.25 -0.83
C GLY A 492 6.67 -3.07 -2.30
N MET A 493 6.02 -2.14 -3.00
CA MET A 493 6.30 -1.84 -4.40
C MET A 493 7.66 -1.12 -4.57
N GLY A 494 8.48 -1.61 -5.48
CA GLY A 494 9.83 -1.12 -5.73
C GLY A 494 10.85 -1.58 -4.67
N SER A 495 10.58 -2.69 -4.00
CA SER A 495 11.47 -3.27 -2.97
C SER A 495 12.65 -4.03 -3.60
N TRP A 496 13.60 -4.47 -2.77
CA TRP A 496 14.71 -5.31 -3.21
C TRP A 496 14.21 -6.53 -3.96
N ASN A 497 13.09 -7.12 -3.50
CA ASN A 497 12.50 -8.33 -4.08
C ASN A 497 11.90 -8.13 -5.49
N ASP A 498 11.63 -6.88 -5.88
CA ASP A 498 11.06 -6.55 -7.18
C ASP A 498 12.13 -6.39 -8.27
N GLN A 499 13.42 -6.57 -7.92
CA GLN A 499 14.50 -6.52 -8.89
C GLN A 499 14.52 -7.76 -9.78
N TYR A 500 14.69 -7.51 -11.07
CA TYR A 500 14.87 -8.53 -12.08
C TYR A 500 16.16 -8.26 -12.85
N PHE A 501 16.92 -9.32 -13.14
CA PHE A 501 18.18 -9.24 -13.87
C PHE A 501 18.09 -10.04 -15.16
N GLU A 502 18.60 -9.46 -16.25
CA GLU A 502 18.41 -10.01 -17.60
C GLU A 502 19.10 -11.36 -17.83
N THR A 503 20.23 -11.62 -17.14
CA THR A 503 20.96 -12.88 -17.30
C THR A 503 20.53 -13.91 -16.26
N PRO A 504 20.34 -15.19 -16.66
CA PRO A 504 20.02 -16.27 -15.73
C PRO A 504 21.02 -16.39 -14.58
N GLU A 505 22.30 -16.14 -14.84
CA GLU A 505 23.36 -16.20 -13.84
C GLU A 505 23.22 -15.09 -12.80
N ALA A 506 22.93 -13.85 -13.23
CA ALA A 506 22.73 -12.73 -12.31
C ALA A 506 21.44 -12.92 -11.49
N GLN A 507 20.37 -13.42 -12.12
CA GLN A 507 19.13 -13.73 -11.42
C GLN A 507 19.33 -14.82 -10.37
N GLN A 508 20.03 -15.92 -10.71
CA GLN A 508 20.32 -16.99 -9.75
C GLN A 508 21.20 -16.50 -8.59
N GLN A 509 22.20 -15.65 -8.88
CA GLN A 509 23.04 -15.05 -7.84
C GLN A 509 22.22 -14.13 -6.93
N TYR A 510 21.35 -13.30 -7.50
CA TYR A 510 20.43 -12.45 -6.77
C TYR A 510 19.51 -13.26 -5.86
N ASP A 511 18.86 -14.31 -6.35
CA ASP A 511 17.96 -15.16 -5.55
C ASP A 511 18.70 -15.75 -4.33
N GLY A 512 19.92 -16.22 -4.55
CA GLY A 512 20.77 -16.79 -3.50
C GLY A 512 21.23 -15.75 -2.47
N VAL A 513 21.64 -14.55 -2.91
CA VAL A 513 22.04 -13.45 -2.02
C VAL A 513 20.85 -12.94 -1.22
N SER A 514 19.69 -12.79 -1.85
CA SER A 514 18.44 -12.35 -1.22
C SER A 514 18.00 -13.29 -0.11
N ALA A 515 18.00 -14.60 -0.39
CA ALA A 515 17.66 -15.63 0.59
C ALA A 515 18.61 -15.58 1.81
N ARG A 516 19.93 -15.54 1.59
CA ARG A 516 20.91 -15.46 2.69
C ARG A 516 20.79 -14.19 3.50
N LEU A 517 20.54 -13.05 2.85
CA LEU A 517 20.33 -11.78 3.53
C LEU A 517 19.07 -11.83 4.40
N PHE A 518 17.95 -12.34 3.89
CA PHE A 518 16.71 -12.47 4.64
C PHE A 518 16.85 -13.39 5.86
N GLU A 519 17.45 -14.56 5.68
CA GLU A 519 17.73 -15.50 6.78
C GLU A 519 18.65 -14.89 7.84
N ALA A 520 19.76 -14.28 7.42
CA ALA A 520 20.73 -13.67 8.33
C ALA A 520 20.13 -12.47 9.08
N ARG A 521 19.31 -11.65 8.40
CA ARG A 521 18.60 -10.51 9.01
C ARG A 521 17.62 -10.99 10.08
N SER A 522 16.82 -12.01 9.80
CA SER A 522 15.84 -12.57 10.75
C SER A 522 16.54 -13.17 11.97
N ALA A 523 17.58 -13.99 11.74
CA ALA A 523 18.37 -14.57 12.82
C ALA A 523 19.06 -13.51 13.69
N PHE A 524 19.58 -12.44 13.06
CA PHE A 524 20.20 -11.32 13.77
C PHE A 524 19.22 -10.50 14.58
N PHE A 525 18.00 -10.27 14.08
CA PHE A 525 16.95 -9.58 14.83
C PHE A 525 16.57 -10.36 16.09
N VAL A 526 16.31 -11.66 15.95
CA VAL A 526 16.00 -12.55 17.09
C VAL A 526 17.15 -12.57 18.10
N ALA A 527 18.39 -12.73 17.64
CA ALA A 527 19.55 -12.75 18.52
C ALA A 527 19.79 -11.40 19.22
N THR A 528 19.56 -10.28 18.52
CA THR A 528 19.64 -8.92 19.10
C THR A 528 18.58 -8.72 20.17
N LEU A 529 17.34 -9.13 19.89
CA LEU A 529 16.28 -9.08 20.88
C LEU A 529 16.51 -10.05 22.02
N ASN A 530 17.28 -11.12 21.89
CA ASN A 530 17.57 -12.06 22.99
C ASN A 530 18.89 -11.79 23.74
N ALA A 531 19.74 -10.91 23.23
CA ALA A 531 20.95 -10.49 23.92
C ALA A 531 20.61 -9.87 25.29
N ARG A 532 21.50 -10.02 26.27
CA ARG A 532 21.33 -9.43 27.60
C ARG A 532 21.59 -7.94 27.55
#